data_AF-A0A2W4LHU8-F1
#
_entry.id   AF-A0A2W4LHU8-F1
#
_cell.length_a   1.000
_cell.length_b   1.000
_cell.length_c   1.000
_cell.angle_alpha   90.00
_cell.angle_beta   90.00
_cell.angle_gamma   90.00
#
_symmetry.space_group_name_H-M   'P 1'
#
loop_
_entity.id
_entity.type
_entity.pdbx_description
1 polymer ?
#
loop_
_entity_poly.entity_id
_entity_poly.type
_entity_poly.pdbx_seq_one_letter_code
_entity_poly.pdbx_strand_id
1 'polypeptide(L)'
;RAAPPPPAAAPPRGRRTGWVLAEPARHSRVVADEGATRALLEGGKSLLPAGVTQVEGDFERGQTVRIFATNGREIARGLAQYGANDLRRIMGLRSSQIAETLGYDYGPEVVHRDDMVLL
;
A
#
# COMPACT_ATOMS: atom_id res chain seq x y z
N ARG A 1 -18.12 -9.48 -16.36
CA ARG A 1 -17.54 -8.30 -15.69
C ARG A 1 -17.73 -8.52 -14.19
N ALA A 2 -16.68 -8.90 -13.46
CA ALA A 2 -16.79 -9.12 -12.01
C ALA A 2 -16.88 -7.77 -11.32
N ALA A 3 -17.79 -7.61 -10.35
CA ALA A 3 -17.83 -6.44 -9.51
C ALA A 3 -16.58 -6.45 -8.60
N PRO A 4 -15.96 -5.30 -8.30
CA PRO A 4 -14.89 -5.23 -7.32
C PRO A 4 -15.40 -5.80 -5.97
N PRO A 5 -14.54 -6.50 -5.19
CA PRO A 5 -14.93 -6.97 -3.86
C PRO A 5 -15.45 -5.79 -3.03
N PRO A 6 -16.53 -5.97 -2.24
CA PRO A 6 -17.05 -4.91 -1.41
C PRO A 6 -15.95 -4.43 -0.45
N PRO A 7 -15.82 -3.10 -0.20
CA PRO A 7 -14.82 -2.61 0.72
C PRO A 7 -15.08 -3.19 2.12
N ALA A 8 -14.06 -3.80 2.73
CA ALA A 8 -14.01 -3.89 4.18
C ALA A 8 -14.16 -2.45 4.72
N ALA A 9 -15.11 -2.26 5.65
CA ALA A 9 -15.60 -0.94 6.06
C ALA A 9 -14.45 0.06 6.31
N ALA A 10 -14.36 1.09 5.48
CA ALA A 10 -13.35 2.13 5.64
C ALA A 10 -13.60 2.87 6.97
N PRO A 11 -12.60 2.97 7.87
CA PRO A 11 -12.77 3.67 9.12
C PRO A 11 -13.06 5.17 8.87
N PRO A 12 -13.78 5.85 9.79
CA PRO A 12 -14.17 7.23 9.60
C PRO A 12 -12.95 8.15 9.44
N ARG A 13 -13.01 9.01 8.43
CA ARG A 13 -12.00 10.04 8.12
C ARG A 13 -11.93 11.05 9.27
N GLY A 14 -11.02 10.82 10.20
CA GLY A 14 -10.79 11.69 11.35
C GLY A 14 -9.56 11.22 12.13
N ARG A 15 -8.53 12.07 12.13
CA ARG A 15 -7.23 11.94 12.84
C ARG A 15 -7.30 11.10 14.12
N ARG A 16 -6.97 9.81 14.03
CA ARG A 16 -6.70 8.91 15.17
C ARG A 16 -5.70 7.84 14.77
N THR A 17 -4.42 8.19 14.81
CA THR A 17 -3.22 7.37 14.54
C THR A 17 -3.07 6.11 15.40
N GLY A 18 -4.02 5.81 16.30
CA GLY A 18 -3.90 4.72 17.28
C GLY A 18 -4.27 3.32 16.76
N TRP A 19 -5.12 3.20 15.74
CA TRP A 19 -5.60 1.88 15.27
C TRP A 19 -4.62 1.19 14.30
N VAL A 20 -3.82 1.97 13.56
CA VAL A 20 -2.73 1.48 12.71
C VAL A 20 -1.68 0.68 13.50
N LEU A 21 -1.52 0.97 14.79
CA LEU A 21 -0.61 0.23 15.69
C LEU A 21 -1.24 -0.98 16.36
N ALA A 22 -2.57 -1.08 16.36
CA ALA A 22 -3.32 -2.09 17.10
C ALA A 22 -3.64 -3.35 16.26
N GLU A 23 -3.72 -3.22 14.93
CA GLU A 23 -3.89 -4.39 14.07
C GLU A 23 -2.56 -5.17 13.96
N PRO A 24 -2.56 -6.48 14.25
CA PRO A 24 -1.40 -7.31 13.99
C PRO A 24 -1.19 -7.41 12.47
N ALA A 25 -0.33 -6.53 11.92
CA ALA A 25 0.21 -6.62 10.56
C ALA A 25 1.17 -7.82 10.41
N ARG A 26 0.82 -8.97 11.00
CA ARG A 26 1.67 -10.14 11.03
C ARG A 26 1.84 -10.62 9.60
N HIS A 27 3.04 -10.38 9.09
CA HIS A 27 3.52 -10.70 7.76
C HIS A 27 3.14 -9.76 6.62
N SER A 28 2.35 -8.71 6.83
CA SER A 28 1.94 -7.77 5.76
C SER A 28 3.05 -6.76 5.43
N ARG A 29 3.96 -7.16 4.54
CA ARG A 29 5.18 -6.40 4.20
C ARG A 29 5.21 -6.03 2.72
N VAL A 30 5.50 -4.77 2.45
CA VAL A 30 5.69 -4.22 1.10
C VAL A 30 7.11 -3.66 1.02
N VAL A 31 7.88 -4.06 0.02
CA VAL A 31 9.23 -3.53 -0.22
C VAL A 31 9.17 -2.51 -1.34
N ALA A 32 9.70 -1.32 -1.08
CA ALA A 32 9.81 -0.23 -2.02
C ALA A 32 11.23 -0.15 -2.59
N ASP A 33 11.35 0.16 -3.89
CA ASP A 33 12.65 0.46 -4.49
C ASP A 33 13.28 1.75 -3.91
N GLU A 34 14.50 2.06 -4.33
CA GLU A 34 15.22 3.25 -3.85
C GLU A 34 14.54 4.57 -4.26
N GLY A 35 13.95 4.62 -5.45
CA GLY A 35 13.27 5.81 -5.97
C GLY A 35 12.00 6.12 -5.19
N ALA A 36 11.19 5.10 -4.94
CA ALA A 36 10.02 5.15 -4.10
C ALA A 36 10.40 5.46 -2.65
N THR A 37 11.40 4.79 -2.09
CA THR A 37 11.90 5.07 -0.73
C THR A 37 12.28 6.54 -0.57
N ARG A 38 13.03 7.11 -1.53
CA ARG A 38 13.38 8.54 -1.51
C ARG A 38 12.15 9.43 -1.62
N ALA A 39 11.23 9.11 -2.53
CA ALA A 39 9.99 9.85 -2.72
C ALA A 39 9.09 9.87 -1.47
N LEU A 40 9.07 8.77 -0.71
CA LEU A 40 8.35 8.68 0.56
C LEU A 40 9.01 9.53 1.65
N LEU A 41 10.33 9.35 1.86
CA LEU A 41 11.06 9.99 2.95
C LEU A 41 11.26 11.50 2.75
N GLU A 42 11.59 11.94 1.54
CA GLU A 42 11.94 13.33 1.25
C GLU A 42 10.75 14.11 0.66
N GLY A 43 9.89 13.42 -0.09
CA GLY A 43 8.84 14.07 -0.88
C GLY A 43 7.45 14.06 -0.25
N GLY A 44 7.24 13.30 0.85
CA GLY A 44 5.92 13.10 1.43
C GLY A 44 4.90 12.58 0.40
N LYS A 45 5.38 11.80 -0.57
CA LYS A 45 4.55 11.28 -1.67
C LYS A 45 3.87 9.98 -1.27
N SER A 46 2.87 9.59 -2.05
CA SER A 46 2.23 8.29 -1.92
C SER A 46 3.11 7.18 -2.49
N LEU A 47 2.92 5.94 -2.03
CA LEU A 47 3.55 4.76 -2.63
C LEU A 47 2.75 4.35 -3.87
N LEU A 48 3.40 4.31 -5.02
CA LEU A 48 2.81 3.85 -6.29
C LEU A 48 3.20 2.39 -6.58
N PRO A 49 2.40 1.64 -7.38
CA PRO A 49 2.71 0.25 -7.72
C PRO A 49 4.06 0.10 -8.43
N ALA A 50 4.42 1.07 -9.27
CA ALA A 50 5.69 1.11 -9.99
C ALA A 50 6.91 1.06 -9.06
N GLY A 51 6.76 1.57 -7.83
CA GLY A 51 7.81 1.61 -6.83
C GLY A 51 7.87 0.39 -5.90
N VAL A 52 6.95 -0.57 -6.05
CA VAL A 52 6.88 -1.78 -5.22
C VAL A 52 7.66 -2.90 -5.90
N THR A 53 8.61 -3.48 -5.17
CA THR A 53 9.49 -4.56 -5.66
C THR A 53 9.11 -5.93 -5.10
N GLN A 54 8.49 -5.97 -3.92
CA GLN A 54 8.11 -7.22 -3.29
C GLN A 54 6.89 -7.03 -2.38
N VAL A 55 6.06 -8.06 -2.30
CA VAL A 55 4.92 -8.14 -1.38
C VAL A 55 5.00 -9.48 -0.64
N GLU A 56 5.15 -9.41 0.68
CA GLU A 56 5.22 -10.56 1.58
C GLU A 56 3.97 -10.60 2.48
N GLY A 57 3.55 -11.83 2.81
CA GLY A 57 2.35 -12.12 3.59
C GLY A 57 1.05 -11.69 2.91
N ASP A 58 -0.06 -11.89 3.61
CA ASP A 58 -1.40 -11.60 3.09
C ASP A 58 -2.05 -10.45 3.87
N PHE A 59 -2.83 -9.67 3.14
CA PHE A 59 -3.60 -8.54 3.65
C PHE A 59 -4.67 -8.14 2.65
N GLU A 60 -5.72 -7.52 3.15
CA GLU A 60 -6.79 -6.95 2.36
C GLU A 60 -6.68 -5.43 2.24
N ARG A 61 -7.44 -4.87 1.30
CA ARG A 61 -7.61 -3.43 1.18
C ARG A 61 -8.17 -2.86 2.49
N GLY A 62 -7.59 -1.76 2.96
CA GLY A 62 -7.94 -1.08 4.20
C GLY A 62 -7.13 -1.56 5.41
N GLN A 63 -6.35 -2.65 5.29
CA GLN A 63 -5.48 -3.10 6.36
C GLN A 63 -4.15 -2.35 6.39
N THR A 64 -3.53 -2.33 7.57
CA THR A 64 -2.21 -1.74 7.77
C THR A 64 -1.11 -2.64 7.19
N VAL A 65 -0.25 -2.06 6.36
CA VAL A 65 0.96 -2.68 5.83
C VAL A 65 2.21 -1.97 6.32
N ARG A 66 3.30 -2.74 6.46
CA ARG A 66 4.63 -2.23 6.78
C ARG A 66 5.42 -2.06 5.49
N ILE A 67 6.01 -0.88 5.30
CA ILE A 67 6.78 -0.52 4.11
C ILE A 67 8.26 -0.57 4.46
N PHE A 68 9.02 -1.30 3.66
CA PHE A 68 10.45 -1.52 3.83
C PHE A 68 11.22 -0.98 2.63
N ALA A 69 12.40 -0.45 2.88
CA ALA A 69 13.39 -0.23 1.83
C ALA A 69 14.05 -1.56 1.43
N THR A 70 14.70 -1.57 0.26
CA THR A 70 15.47 -2.72 -0.26
C THR A 70 16.57 -3.21 0.68
N ASN A 71 17.10 -2.33 1.54
CA ASN A 71 18.09 -2.67 2.58
C ASN A 71 17.49 -3.35 3.82
N GLY A 72 16.20 -3.66 3.82
CA GLY A 72 15.51 -4.32 4.93
C GLY A 72 15.09 -3.40 6.09
N ARG A 73 15.34 -2.08 6.00
CA ARG A 73 14.86 -1.11 6.98
C ARG A 73 13.37 -0.83 6.78
N GLU A 74 12.58 -0.92 7.85
CA GLU A 74 11.21 -0.41 7.85
C GLU A 74 11.24 1.12 7.81
N ILE A 75 10.56 1.73 6.85
CA ILE A 75 10.58 3.19 6.62
C ILE A 75 9.23 3.84 6.87
N ALA A 76 8.14 3.09 6.78
CA ALA A 76 6.80 3.61 6.96
C ALA A 76 5.79 2.50 7.28
N ARG A 77 4.62 2.91 7.76
CA ARG A 77 3.41 2.09 7.84
C ARG A 77 2.25 2.86 7.23
N GLY A 78 1.29 2.16 6.65
CA GLY A 78 0.09 2.84 6.15
C GLY A 78 -0.99 1.88 5.69
N LEU A 79 -2.09 2.44 5.21
CA LEU A 79 -3.25 1.67 4.78
C LEU A 79 -3.12 1.25 3.32
N ALA A 80 -3.27 -0.04 3.07
CA ALA A 80 -3.22 -0.59 1.73
C ALA A 80 -4.51 -0.28 0.95
N GLN A 81 -4.38 0.30 -0.24
CA GLN A 81 -5.49 0.54 -1.17
C GLN A 81 -5.84 -0.69 -2.01
N TYR A 82 -4.96 -1.69 -2.01
CA TYR A 82 -5.11 -2.97 -2.70
C TYR A 82 -4.73 -4.10 -1.74
N GLY A 83 -5.41 -5.25 -1.85
CA GLY A 83 -5.01 -6.45 -1.13
C GLY A 83 -3.72 -7.07 -1.69
N ALA A 84 -3.10 -7.99 -0.95
CA ALA A 84 -1.82 -8.60 -1.32
C ALA A 84 -1.85 -9.27 -2.70
N ASN A 85 -2.92 -10.01 -3.02
CA ASN A 85 -3.06 -10.67 -4.32
C ASN A 85 -3.13 -9.69 -5.49
N ASP A 86 -3.88 -8.60 -5.34
CA ASP A 86 -3.96 -7.56 -6.36
C ASP A 86 -2.64 -6.82 -6.48
N LEU A 87 -2.03 -6.46 -5.35
CA LEU A 87 -0.77 -5.73 -5.33
C LEU A 87 0.35 -6.54 -6.01
N ARG A 88 0.42 -7.86 -5.79
CA ARG A 88 1.37 -8.74 -6.49
C ARG A 88 1.19 -8.73 -8.01
N ARG A 89 -0.03 -8.50 -8.51
CA ARG A 89 -0.31 -8.44 -9.96
C ARG A 89 0.07 -7.09 -10.57
N ILE A 90 0.01 -6.01 -9.79
CA ILE A 90 0.26 -4.64 -10.28
C ILE A 90 1.60 -4.05 -9.85
N MET A 91 2.37 -4.74 -9.00
CA MET A 91 3.70 -4.28 -8.58
C MET A 91 4.63 -4.12 -9.80
N GLY A 92 5.42 -3.04 -9.80
CA GLY A 92 6.27 -2.66 -10.94
C GLY A 92 5.52 -2.07 -12.14
N LEU A 93 4.18 -2.06 -12.15
CA LEU A 93 3.39 -1.46 -13.24
C LEU A 93 3.15 0.03 -13.01
N ARG A 94 2.92 0.76 -14.10
CA ARG A 94 2.44 2.15 -14.02
C ARG A 94 0.99 2.16 -13.55
N SER A 95 0.60 3.19 -12.80
CA SER A 95 -0.76 3.31 -12.27
C SER A 95 -1.85 3.26 -13.35
N SER A 96 -1.55 3.69 -14.58
CA SER A 96 -2.45 3.58 -15.73
C SER A 96 -2.78 2.15 -16.16
N GLN A 97 -1.96 1.17 -15.77
CA GLN A 97 -2.11 -0.24 -16.12
C GLN A 97 -2.92 -1.03 -15.08
N ILE A 98 -3.28 -0.41 -13.95
CA ILE A 98 -4.02 -1.08 -12.87
C ILE A 98 -5.37 -1.59 -13.36
N ALA A 99 -6.18 -0.70 -13.95
CA ALA A 99 -7.52 -1.03 -14.42
C ALA A 99 -7.51 -2.10 -15.51
N GLU A 100 -6.50 -2.10 -16.38
CA GLU A 100 -6.30 -3.14 -17.40
C GLU A 100 -5.94 -4.49 -16.76
N THR A 101 -5.06 -4.48 -15.76
CA THR A 101 -4.53 -5.71 -15.13
C THR A 101 -5.55 -6.36 -14.20
N LEU A 102 -6.31 -5.57 -13.43
CA LEU A 102 -7.25 -6.05 -12.42
C LEU A 102 -8.70 -6.07 -12.90
N GLY A 103 -9.05 -5.27 -13.92
CA GLY A 103 -10.43 -5.04 -14.35
C GLY A 103 -11.17 -3.97 -13.54
N TYR A 104 -10.49 -3.37 -12.55
CA TYR A 104 -10.94 -2.27 -11.69
C TYR A 104 -9.73 -1.50 -11.16
N ASP A 105 -9.98 -0.33 -10.60
CA ASP A 105 -8.98 0.42 -9.82
C ASP A 105 -9.64 1.11 -8.63
N TYR A 106 -8.83 1.39 -7.61
CA TYR A 106 -9.20 2.17 -6.42
C TYR A 106 -8.38 3.46 -6.32
N GLY A 107 -7.85 3.94 -7.46
CA GLY A 107 -6.89 5.04 -7.52
C GLY A 107 -5.45 4.57 -7.82
N PRO A 108 -4.56 5.52 -8.12
CA PRO A 108 -3.22 5.20 -8.62
C PRO A 108 -2.22 4.75 -7.54
N GLU A 109 -2.54 4.93 -6.25
CA GLU A 109 -1.66 4.65 -5.12
C GLU A 109 -1.90 3.28 -4.48
N VAL A 110 -0.81 2.67 -4.00
CA VAL A 110 -0.83 1.49 -3.11
C VAL A 110 -1.07 1.90 -1.67
N VAL A 111 -0.41 2.98 -1.23
CA VAL A 111 -0.63 3.62 0.07
C VAL A 111 -0.62 5.12 -0.16
N HIS A 112 -1.72 5.78 0.20
CA HIS A 112 -1.82 7.23 0.07
C HIS A 112 -1.00 7.92 1.15
N ARG A 113 -0.37 9.07 0.83
CA ARG A 113 0.48 9.81 1.78
C ARG A 113 -0.23 10.19 3.09
N ASP A 114 -1.52 10.52 3.02
CA ASP A 114 -2.31 10.97 4.18
C ASP A 114 -2.69 9.78 5.09
N ASP A 115 -2.60 8.56 4.56
CA ASP A 115 -2.85 7.30 5.26
C ASP A 115 -1.53 6.58 5.58
N MET A 116 -0.40 7.31 5.55
CA MET A 116 0.95 6.81 5.81
C MET A 116 1.59 7.56 6.98
N VAL A 117 2.37 6.83 7.77
CA VAL A 117 3.21 7.34 8.84
C VAL A 117 4.65 6.88 8.59
N LEU A 118 5.57 7.83 8.49
CA LEU A 118 7.01 7.57 8.38
C LEU A 118 7.62 7.25 9.76
N LEU A 119 8.72 6.48 9.78
CA LEU A 119 9.45 6.07 10.99
C LEU A 119 10.84 6.71 11.09
#